data_AF-A0ABD1B9Q6-F1
#
_entry.id   AF-A0ABD1B9Q6-F1
#
_cell.length_a   1.000
_cell.length_b   1.000
_cell.length_c   1.000
_cell.angle_alpha   90.00
_cell.angle_beta   90.00
_cell.angle_gamma   90.00
#
_symmetry.space_group_name_H-M   'P 1'
#
loop_
_entity.id
_entity.type
_entity.pdbx_description
1 polymer ?
#
loop_
_entity_poly.entity_id
_entity_poly.type
_entity_poly.pdbx_seq_one_letter_code
_entity_poly.pdbx_strand_id
1 'polypeptide(L)'
;MGDFNDPFMRNQNAAVQARTKAQNRSNVLQLKLMGQSHPTGLTPNLLKLFEPRAPLEFQPPPEKRKCPPYTGMAQFVSHFAEPEDPEYAPSKPEVETPAQKRERIHKSRLEKGVAKAEEELKTFDPNNDPNASGDPYKTLFVARLNYETSESKIKREFEAYGPIKQVCISEVSLTGSVRSYEMACFYFFLCNMFDFMCGSLQGF
;
A
#
# COMPACT_ATOMS: atom_id res chain seq x y z
N MET A 1 65.62 -8.68 -10.84
CA MET A 1 64.40 -9.50 -10.65
C MET A 1 63.26 -8.82 -11.38
N GLY A 2 62.55 -9.52 -12.27
CA GLY A 2 61.43 -8.98 -13.04
C GLY A 2 60.32 -10.03 -13.19
N ASP A 3 59.09 -9.56 -13.04
CA ASP A 3 57.81 -10.26 -13.12
C ASP A 3 57.51 -10.71 -14.57
N PHE A 4 56.89 -11.89 -14.75
CA PHE A 4 56.52 -12.44 -16.07
C PHE A 4 55.05 -12.91 -16.14
N ASN A 5 54.21 -12.58 -15.16
CA ASN A 5 52.77 -12.90 -15.20
C ASN A 5 51.91 -11.69 -15.59
N ASP A 6 52.43 -10.86 -16.50
CA ASP A 6 51.68 -9.78 -17.14
C ASP A 6 50.71 -10.36 -18.21
N PRO A 7 49.38 -10.14 -18.12
CA PRO A 7 48.39 -10.76 -19.02
C PRO A 7 48.50 -10.35 -20.50
N PHE A 8 49.35 -9.38 -20.83
CA PHE A 8 49.47 -8.79 -22.16
C PHE A 8 50.58 -9.40 -23.05
N MET A 9 51.26 -10.46 -22.60
CA MET A 9 52.36 -11.13 -23.35
C MET A 9 52.07 -12.59 -23.77
N ARG A 10 50.80 -13.00 -23.86
CA ARG A 10 50.45 -14.33 -24.40
C ARG A 10 50.24 -14.26 -25.92
N ASN A 11 51.18 -14.87 -26.64
CA ASN A 11 51.24 -15.07 -28.08
C ASN A 11 49.85 -15.28 -28.75
N GLN A 12 49.48 -14.40 -29.68
CA GLN A 12 48.18 -14.36 -30.36
C GLN A 12 47.91 -15.50 -31.35
N ASN A 13 48.82 -16.48 -31.55
CA ASN A 13 48.70 -17.48 -32.63
C ASN A 13 48.76 -18.96 -32.19
N ALA A 14 48.42 -19.31 -30.94
CA ALA A 14 48.37 -20.70 -30.50
C ALA A 14 46.95 -21.32 -30.62
N ALA A 15 46.51 -21.58 -31.85
CA ALA A 15 45.32 -22.40 -32.11
C ALA A 15 45.65 -23.89 -31.84
N VAL A 16 45.06 -24.49 -30.81
CA VAL A 16 45.09 -25.95 -30.59
C VAL A 16 43.65 -26.45 -30.41
N GLN A 17 43.24 -27.27 -31.37
CA GLN A 17 41.92 -27.86 -31.53
C GLN A 17 41.54 -28.74 -30.34
N ALA A 18 40.37 -28.50 -29.74
CA ALA A 18 39.77 -29.40 -28.75
C ALA A 18 39.19 -30.64 -29.44
N ARG A 19 39.96 -31.74 -29.46
CA ARG A 19 39.49 -33.06 -29.88
C ARG A 19 38.65 -33.66 -28.75
N THR A 20 37.35 -33.87 -28.97
CA THR A 20 36.51 -34.59 -28.00
C THR A 20 36.96 -36.05 -27.91
N LYS A 21 37.31 -36.49 -26.70
CA LYS A 21 37.68 -37.88 -26.36
C LYS A 21 36.63 -38.85 -26.93
N ALA A 22 37.06 -39.86 -27.69
CA ALA A 22 36.16 -40.88 -28.22
C ALA A 22 35.51 -41.63 -27.05
N GLN A 23 34.26 -41.30 -26.73
CA GLN A 23 33.47 -42.08 -25.80
C GLN A 23 33.28 -43.48 -26.39
N ASN A 24 33.53 -44.50 -25.57
CA ASN A 24 33.36 -45.91 -25.92
C ASN A 24 32.04 -46.14 -26.65
N ARG A 25 32.11 -46.59 -27.92
CA ARG A 25 30.93 -46.87 -28.76
C ARG A 25 29.97 -47.86 -28.10
N SER A 26 30.44 -48.71 -27.18
CA SER A 26 29.61 -49.62 -26.38
C SER A 26 28.60 -48.88 -25.49
N ASN A 27 29.01 -47.78 -24.82
CA ASN A 27 28.12 -46.99 -23.98
C ASN A 27 27.05 -46.26 -24.79
N VAL A 28 27.41 -45.72 -25.96
CA VAL A 28 26.46 -45.02 -26.84
C VAL A 28 25.45 -45.99 -27.47
N LEU A 29 25.87 -47.20 -27.83
CA LEU A 29 24.98 -48.25 -28.34
C LEU A 29 24.04 -48.78 -27.24
N GLN A 30 24.51 -48.94 -26.00
CA GLN A 30 23.66 -49.29 -24.86
C GLN A 30 22.58 -48.22 -24.59
N LEU A 31 22.92 -46.93 -24.60
CA LEU A 31 21.93 -45.86 -24.46
C LEU A 31 20.93 -45.84 -25.63
N LYS A 32 21.36 -46.15 -26.86
CA LYS A 32 20.47 -46.18 -28.04
C LYS A 32 19.52 -47.38 -28.05
N LEU A 33 19.93 -48.50 -27.46
CA LEU A 33 19.06 -49.66 -27.18
C LEU A 33 18.07 -49.37 -26.04
N MET A 34 18.46 -48.58 -25.03
CA MET A 34 17.54 -48.07 -24.01
C MET A 34 16.52 -47.06 -24.57
N GLY A 35 16.84 -46.35 -25.65
CA GLY A 35 15.93 -45.43 -26.35
C GLY A 35 14.88 -46.10 -27.24
N GLN A 36 14.89 -47.44 -27.36
CA GLN A 36 13.79 -48.22 -27.94
C GLN A 36 12.78 -48.68 -26.88
N SER A 37 12.94 -48.22 -25.64
CA SER A 37 12.01 -48.52 -24.54
C SER A 37 10.70 -47.76 -24.69
N HIS A 38 9.69 -48.21 -23.93
CA HIS A 38 8.36 -47.61 -23.84
C HIS A 38 8.46 -46.07 -23.81
N PRO A 39 7.50 -45.32 -24.42
CA PRO A 39 7.55 -43.84 -24.54
C PRO A 39 7.75 -43.05 -23.23
N THR A 40 7.66 -43.73 -22.08
CA THR A 40 7.91 -43.19 -20.74
C THR A 40 9.39 -43.26 -20.32
N GLY A 41 10.28 -43.88 -21.11
CA GLY A 41 11.71 -44.01 -20.82
C GLY A 41 12.06 -44.92 -19.62
N LEU A 42 11.08 -45.67 -19.11
CA LEU A 42 11.24 -46.55 -17.95
C LEU A 42 11.78 -47.93 -18.37
N THR A 43 12.57 -48.54 -17.48
CA THR A 43 13.09 -49.90 -17.69
C THR A 43 11.97 -50.94 -17.64
N PRO A 44 12.10 -52.10 -18.31
CA PRO A 44 11.05 -53.12 -18.36
C PRO A 44 10.59 -53.64 -16.99
N ASN A 45 11.48 -53.65 -15.99
CA ASN A 45 11.13 -54.05 -14.62
C ASN A 45 10.23 -53.02 -13.92
N LEU A 46 10.42 -51.72 -14.20
CA LEU A 46 9.58 -50.65 -13.66
C LEU A 46 8.23 -50.56 -14.39
N LEU A 47 8.22 -50.82 -15.71
CA LEU A 47 6.98 -50.81 -16.51
C LEU A 47 5.95 -51.84 -16.04
N LYS A 48 6.40 -53.00 -15.55
CA LYS A 48 5.51 -54.03 -14.97
C LYS A 48 4.71 -53.53 -13.76
N LEU A 49 5.24 -52.55 -13.02
CA LEU A 49 4.54 -51.97 -11.87
C LEU A 49 3.40 -51.04 -12.30
N PHE A 50 3.43 -50.56 -13.55
CA PHE A 50 2.44 -49.66 -14.13
C PHE A 50 1.51 -50.38 -15.10
N GLU A 51 1.42 -51.72 -15.02
CA GLU A 51 0.42 -52.47 -15.80
C GLU A 51 -0.98 -51.97 -15.43
N PRO A 52 -1.82 -51.65 -16.43
CA PRO A 52 -3.16 -51.13 -16.17
C PRO A 52 -3.98 -52.19 -15.43
N ARG A 53 -4.80 -51.73 -14.49
CA ARG A 53 -5.79 -52.62 -13.86
C ARG A 53 -6.77 -53.13 -14.92
N ALA A 54 -7.30 -54.33 -14.72
CA ALA A 54 -8.41 -54.84 -15.52
C ALA A 54 -9.52 -53.77 -15.64
N PRO A 55 -10.16 -53.63 -16.82
CA PRO A 55 -11.25 -52.68 -17.02
C PRO A 55 -12.29 -52.81 -15.91
N LEU A 56 -12.75 -51.67 -15.38
CA LEU A 56 -13.78 -51.67 -14.35
C LEU A 56 -15.07 -52.25 -14.92
N GLU A 57 -15.74 -53.07 -14.12
CA GLU A 57 -17.09 -53.52 -14.45
C GLU A 57 -18.03 -52.31 -14.50
N PHE A 58 -18.75 -52.19 -15.60
CA PHE A 58 -19.72 -51.10 -15.76
C PHE A 58 -20.86 -51.28 -14.76
N GLN A 59 -20.99 -50.31 -13.85
CA GLN A 59 -22.20 -50.15 -13.05
C GLN A 59 -23.00 -48.97 -13.58
N PRO A 60 -24.33 -49.12 -13.77
CA PRO A 60 -25.16 -48.02 -14.18
C PRO A 60 -25.09 -46.90 -13.13
N PRO A 61 -25.11 -45.61 -13.55
CA PRO A 61 -25.15 -44.50 -12.61
C PRO A 61 -26.32 -44.63 -11.62
N PRO A 62 -26.12 -44.33 -10.32
CA PRO A 62 -27.19 -44.41 -9.35
C PRO A 62 -28.34 -43.46 -9.73
N GLU A 63 -29.58 -43.95 -9.64
CA GLU A 63 -30.76 -43.15 -9.96
C GLU A 63 -30.87 -41.95 -9.01
N LYS A 64 -31.03 -40.75 -9.57
CA LYS A 64 -31.22 -39.52 -8.78
C LYS A 64 -32.59 -39.58 -8.12
N ARG A 65 -32.61 -39.61 -6.79
CA ARG A 65 -33.85 -39.55 -6.01
C ARG A 65 -34.50 -38.19 -6.19
N LYS A 66 -35.83 -38.17 -6.38
CA LYS A 66 -36.63 -36.94 -6.34
C LYS A 66 -36.79 -36.51 -4.89
N CYS A 67 -36.74 -35.20 -4.62
CA CYS A 67 -37.11 -34.68 -3.31
C CYS A 67 -38.57 -35.04 -2.99
N PRO A 68 -38.91 -35.27 -1.71
CA PRO A 68 -40.30 -35.40 -1.29
C PRO A 68 -41.15 -34.23 -1.82
N PRO A 69 -42.44 -34.46 -2.13
CA PRO A 69 -43.33 -33.39 -2.58
C PRO A 69 -43.51 -32.34 -1.47
N TYR A 70 -43.71 -31.07 -1.87
CA TYR A 70 -44.03 -30.01 -0.92
C TYR A 70 -45.32 -30.34 -0.16
N THR A 71 -45.28 -30.19 1.16
CA THR A 71 -46.44 -30.30 2.05
C THR A 71 -46.85 -28.90 2.50
N GLY A 72 -48.14 -28.69 2.75
CA GLY A 72 -48.66 -27.42 3.27
C GLY A 72 -48.29 -27.18 4.73
N MET A 73 -48.40 -25.92 5.18
CA MET A 73 -48.07 -25.54 6.56
C MET A 73 -49.21 -25.76 7.57
N ALA A 74 -50.37 -26.28 7.13
CA ALA A 74 -51.58 -26.41 7.94
C ALA A 74 -51.38 -27.31 9.18
N GLN A 75 -50.48 -28.28 9.11
CA GLN A 75 -50.15 -29.17 10.23
C GLN A 75 -49.52 -28.41 11.41
N PHE A 76 -48.93 -27.24 11.17
CA PHE A 76 -48.24 -26.45 12.20
C PHE A 76 -49.11 -25.39 12.86
N VAL A 77 -50.34 -25.20 12.38
CA VAL A 77 -51.26 -24.18 12.91
C VAL A 77 -51.60 -24.45 14.38
N SER A 78 -51.65 -25.72 14.80
CA SER A 78 -51.86 -26.12 16.20
C SER A 78 -50.68 -25.84 17.12
N HIS A 79 -49.51 -25.49 16.57
CA HIS A 79 -48.29 -25.18 17.33
C HIS A 79 -48.03 -23.68 17.45
N PHE A 80 -48.92 -22.84 16.90
CA PHE A 80 -48.79 -21.39 17.08
C PHE A 80 -49.23 -21.01 18.49
N ALA A 81 -48.47 -20.11 19.11
CA ALA A 81 -48.83 -19.51 20.39
C ALA A 81 -50.23 -18.90 20.29
N GLU A 82 -51.02 -19.03 21.35
CA GLU A 82 -52.33 -18.41 21.42
C GLU A 82 -52.18 -16.94 21.83
N PRO A 83 -53.16 -16.06 21.53
CA PRO A 83 -53.09 -14.64 21.90
C PRO A 83 -52.89 -14.36 23.41
N GLU A 84 -53.13 -15.37 24.26
CA GLU A 84 -52.93 -15.31 25.71
C GLU A 84 -51.49 -15.65 26.13
N ASP A 85 -50.68 -16.24 25.24
CA ASP A 85 -49.30 -16.64 25.52
C ASP A 85 -48.34 -15.43 25.45
N PRO A 86 -47.42 -15.28 26.41
CA PRO A 86 -46.40 -14.22 26.38
C PRO A 86 -45.43 -14.33 25.19
N GLU A 87 -45.34 -15.52 24.59
CA GLU A 87 -44.52 -15.81 23.41
C GLU A 87 -45.21 -15.42 22.09
N TYR A 88 -46.52 -15.16 22.11
CA TYR A 88 -47.27 -14.72 20.93
C TYR A 88 -46.85 -13.34 20.43
N ALA A 89 -46.50 -12.45 21.36
CA ALA A 89 -46.06 -11.10 21.07
C ALA A 89 -44.80 -10.77 21.91
N PRO A 90 -43.63 -11.31 21.55
CA PRO A 90 -42.41 -10.98 22.26
C PRO A 90 -42.22 -9.46 22.27
N SER A 91 -41.86 -8.90 23.43
CA SER A 91 -41.59 -7.48 23.57
C SER A 91 -40.55 -7.08 22.52
N LYS A 92 -40.86 -6.07 21.70
CA LYS A 92 -39.94 -5.62 20.64
C LYS A 92 -38.58 -5.33 21.27
N PRO A 93 -37.48 -5.94 20.78
CA PRO A 93 -36.16 -5.64 21.30
C PRO A 93 -35.91 -4.13 21.14
N GLU A 94 -35.34 -3.50 22.17
CA GLU A 94 -34.92 -2.11 22.09
C GLU A 94 -33.77 -2.01 21.08
N VAL A 95 -34.11 -1.63 19.84
CA VAL A 95 -33.14 -1.38 18.77
C VAL A 95 -32.83 0.11 18.75
N GLU A 96 -31.54 0.46 18.60
CA GLU A 96 -31.13 1.85 18.40
C GLU A 96 -31.96 2.49 17.27
N THR A 97 -32.59 3.62 17.56
CA THR A 97 -33.18 4.43 16.49
C THR A 97 -32.08 4.91 15.54
N PRO A 98 -32.39 5.18 14.26
CA PRO A 98 -31.40 5.70 13.34
C PRO A 98 -30.69 6.98 13.83
N ALA A 99 -31.36 7.80 14.64
CA ALA A 99 -30.78 9.00 15.28
C ALA A 99 -29.71 8.64 16.31
N GLN A 100 -30.02 7.74 17.25
CA GLN A 100 -29.06 7.26 18.26
C GLN A 100 -27.81 6.62 17.62
N LYS A 101 -28.00 5.87 16.53
CA LYS A 101 -26.88 5.31 15.76
C LYS A 101 -25.98 6.39 15.16
N ARG A 102 -26.56 7.47 14.62
CA ARG A 102 -25.79 8.60 14.05
C ARG A 102 -24.98 9.32 15.14
N GLU A 103 -25.60 9.58 16.29
CA GLU A 103 -24.93 10.19 17.44
C GLU A 103 -23.77 9.34 17.95
N ARG A 104 -23.96 8.03 18.07
CA ARG A 104 -22.90 7.08 18.42
C ARG A 104 -21.72 7.14 17.45
N ILE A 105 -22.00 7.14 16.15
CA ILE A 105 -20.96 7.23 15.10
C ILE A 105 -20.25 8.58 15.17
N HIS A 106 -20.97 9.68 15.34
CA HIS A 106 -20.40 11.02 15.45
C HIS A 106 -19.46 11.14 16.65
N LYS A 107 -19.91 10.67 17.82
CA LYS A 107 -19.10 10.65 19.04
C LYS A 107 -17.82 9.82 18.85
N SER A 108 -17.93 8.62 18.28
CA SER A 108 -16.77 7.77 18.00
C SER A 108 -15.78 8.41 17.01
N ARG A 109 -16.26 9.17 16.01
CA ARG A 109 -15.39 9.91 15.08
C ARG A 109 -14.67 11.06 15.77
N LEU A 110 -15.36 11.79 16.64
CA LEU A 110 -14.77 12.89 17.41
C LEU A 110 -13.67 12.37 18.35
N GLU A 111 -13.95 11.31 19.11
CA GLU A 111 -12.98 10.68 20.01
C GLU A 111 -11.74 10.18 19.25
N LYS A 112 -11.93 9.55 18.10
CA LYS A 112 -10.82 9.13 17.22
C LYS A 112 -10.03 10.32 16.68
N GLY A 113 -10.69 11.44 16.38
CA GLY A 113 -10.04 12.68 15.95
C GLY A 113 -9.16 13.28 17.05
N VAL A 114 -9.68 13.32 18.27
CA VAL A 114 -8.93 13.79 19.45
C VAL A 114 -7.73 12.88 19.73
N ALA A 115 -7.91 11.55 19.73
CA ALA A 115 -6.82 10.61 19.97
C ALA A 115 -5.68 10.74 18.94
N LYS A 116 -6.00 10.95 17.66
CA LYS A 116 -5.00 11.19 16.61
C LYS A 116 -4.27 12.51 16.82
N ALA A 117 -4.99 13.60 17.12
CA ALA A 117 -4.38 14.89 17.39
C ALA A 117 -3.44 14.83 18.61
N GLU A 118 -3.80 14.07 19.66
CA GLU A 118 -2.94 13.85 20.83
C GLU A 118 -1.68 13.03 20.49
N GLU A 119 -1.78 12.05 19.60
CA GLU A 119 -0.63 11.29 19.11
C GLU A 119 0.31 12.18 18.28
N GLU A 120 -0.24 12.95 17.34
CA GLU A 120 0.50 13.90 16.51
C GLU A 120 1.22 14.95 17.36
N LEU A 121 0.57 15.47 18.40
CA LEU A 121 1.18 16.43 19.35
C LEU A 121 2.38 15.83 20.08
N LYS A 122 2.36 14.54 20.44
CA LYS A 122 3.49 13.87 21.10
C LYS A 122 4.70 13.69 20.16
N THR A 123 4.44 13.49 18.88
CA THR A 123 5.49 13.34 17.87
C THR A 123 6.05 14.66 17.36
N PHE A 124 5.35 15.77 17.59
CA PHE A 124 5.74 17.08 17.09
C PHE A 124 6.84 17.70 17.97
N ASP A 125 8.08 17.68 17.47
CA ASP A 125 9.22 18.39 18.06
C ASP A 125 9.66 19.57 17.17
N PRO A 126 9.31 20.82 17.51
CA PRO A 126 9.64 21.98 16.70
C PRO A 126 11.14 22.31 16.69
N ASN A 127 11.93 21.78 17.62
CA ASN A 127 13.37 22.07 17.68
C ASN A 127 14.21 21.19 16.77
N ASN A 128 13.66 20.05 16.34
CA ASN A 128 14.35 19.06 15.52
C ASN A 128 13.85 19.05 14.05
N ASP A 129 13.03 20.02 13.65
CA ASP A 129 12.54 20.13 12.28
C ASP A 129 13.63 20.76 11.38
N PRO A 130 14.07 20.09 10.30
CA PRO A 130 15.04 20.66 9.35
C PRO A 130 14.55 21.94 8.65
N ASN A 131 13.23 22.16 8.57
CA ASN A 131 12.64 23.35 7.95
C ASN A 131 12.60 24.56 8.90
N ALA A 132 12.60 24.32 10.21
CA ALA A 132 12.53 25.35 11.24
C ALA A 132 13.94 25.72 11.72
N SER A 133 14.66 26.52 10.93
CA SER A 133 16.01 27.00 11.29
C SER A 133 15.99 28.49 11.65
N GLY A 134 16.57 28.84 12.80
CA GLY A 134 16.81 30.22 13.21
C GLY A 134 16.31 30.58 14.61
N ASP A 135 16.28 31.88 14.90
CA ASP A 135 15.79 32.44 16.17
C ASP A 135 14.26 32.65 16.11
N PRO A 136 13.46 32.05 17.01
CA PRO A 136 12.00 32.16 16.98
C PRO A 136 11.52 33.60 17.23
N TYR A 137 12.24 34.42 18.00
CA TYR A 137 11.85 35.81 18.26
C TYR A 137 12.12 36.76 17.09
N LYS A 138 12.81 36.26 16.07
CA LYS A 138 13.17 36.99 14.86
C LYS A 138 12.62 36.27 13.64
N THR A 139 11.47 35.61 13.77
CA THR A 139 10.79 34.91 12.69
C THR A 139 9.33 35.36 12.65
N LEU A 140 8.89 35.90 11.51
CA LEU A 140 7.48 36.26 11.31
C LEU A 140 6.73 35.15 10.58
N PHE A 141 5.53 34.81 11.05
CA PHE A 141 4.63 33.89 10.35
C PHE A 141 3.64 34.68 9.51
N VAL A 142 3.65 34.46 8.19
CA VAL A 142 2.75 35.12 7.24
C VAL A 142 1.87 34.08 6.58
N ALA A 143 0.57 34.11 6.90
CA ALA A 143 -0.45 33.24 6.31
C ALA A 143 -1.30 33.98 5.27
N ARG A 144 -2.11 33.21 4.52
CA ARG A 144 -3.06 33.72 3.50
C ARG A 144 -2.38 34.49 2.36
N LEU A 145 -1.21 34.03 1.93
CA LEU A 145 -0.56 34.53 0.73
C LEU A 145 -1.29 34.04 -0.53
N ASN A 146 -1.29 34.86 -1.58
CA ASN A 146 -1.84 34.47 -2.88
C ASN A 146 -1.00 33.34 -3.48
N TYR A 147 -1.63 32.42 -4.21
CA TYR A 147 -0.95 31.21 -4.62
C TYR A 147 0.19 31.41 -5.61
N GLU A 148 0.13 32.50 -6.36
CA GLU A 148 1.09 32.85 -7.40
C GLU A 148 2.23 33.75 -6.89
N THR A 149 2.24 34.10 -5.60
CA THR A 149 3.32 34.94 -5.06
C THR A 149 4.62 34.16 -4.98
N SER A 150 5.61 34.61 -5.74
CA SER A 150 6.98 34.09 -5.64
C SER A 150 7.70 34.64 -4.41
N GLU A 151 8.70 33.88 -3.95
CA GLU A 151 9.60 34.29 -2.86
C GLU A 151 10.19 35.69 -3.09
N SER A 152 10.58 36.01 -4.32
CA SER A 152 11.13 37.32 -4.69
C SER A 152 10.16 38.47 -4.44
N LYS A 153 8.85 38.26 -4.67
CA LYS A 153 7.83 39.28 -4.42
C LYS A 153 7.68 39.53 -2.92
N ILE A 154 7.63 38.47 -2.13
CA ILE A 154 7.56 38.58 -0.67
C ILE A 154 8.82 39.28 -0.14
N LYS A 155 10.00 38.87 -0.61
CA LYS A 155 11.26 39.52 -0.24
C LYS A 155 11.23 41.02 -0.53
N ARG A 156 10.76 41.44 -1.72
CA ARG A 156 10.68 42.85 -2.10
C ARG A 156 9.76 43.68 -1.20
N GLU A 157 8.58 43.15 -0.88
CA GLU A 157 7.60 43.89 -0.07
C GLU A 157 8.03 43.97 1.40
N PHE A 158 8.68 42.92 1.93
CA PHE A 158 9.15 42.89 3.32
C PHE A 158 10.53 43.53 3.54
N GLU A 159 11.33 43.72 2.49
CA GLU A 159 12.64 44.40 2.57
C GLU A 159 12.50 45.86 3.01
N ALA A 160 11.34 46.48 2.78
CA ALA A 160 11.03 47.83 3.26
C ALA A 160 11.12 47.96 4.79
N TYR A 161 10.95 46.86 5.53
CA TYR A 161 10.91 46.86 6.99
C TYR A 161 12.22 46.40 7.63
N GLY A 162 13.15 45.82 6.86
CA GLY A 162 14.45 45.42 7.35
C GLY A 162 15.17 44.41 6.47
N PRO A 163 16.47 44.17 6.74
CA PRO A 163 17.27 43.21 5.97
C PRO A 163 16.86 41.76 6.27
N ILE A 164 16.50 41.05 5.22
CA ILE A 164 15.99 39.66 5.28
C ILE A 164 17.14 38.66 5.13
N LYS A 165 17.27 37.71 6.06
CA LYS A 165 18.30 36.64 5.99
C LYS A 165 17.91 35.48 5.07
N GLN A 166 16.71 34.95 5.20
CA GLN A 166 16.23 33.77 4.48
C GLN A 166 14.71 33.88 4.39
N VAL A 167 14.12 33.34 3.33
CA VAL A 167 12.68 33.12 3.18
C VAL A 167 12.48 31.64 2.93
N CYS A 168 11.61 31.00 3.70
CA CYS A 168 11.32 29.58 3.55
C CYS A 168 9.84 29.41 3.26
N ILE A 169 9.47 29.16 2.01
CA ILE A 169 8.09 28.85 1.66
C ILE A 169 7.85 27.35 1.87
N SER A 170 6.99 26.97 2.82
CA SER A 170 6.59 25.57 2.93
C SER A 170 5.60 25.23 1.82
N GLU A 171 5.95 24.27 0.98
CA GLU A 171 5.04 23.72 -0.03
C GLU A 171 4.58 22.33 0.42
N VAL A 172 3.29 22.18 0.75
CA VAL A 172 2.70 20.86 0.98
C VAL A 172 2.19 20.31 -0.37
N SER A 173 2.95 19.40 -0.97
CA SER A 173 2.64 18.78 -2.27
C SER A 173 1.78 17.52 -2.13
N LEU A 174 0.49 17.67 -1.81
CA LEU A 174 -0.42 16.51 -1.71
C LEU A 174 -0.94 16.04 -3.08
N THR A 175 -1.05 16.94 -4.04
CA THR A 175 -1.41 16.69 -5.45
C THR A 175 -0.98 17.91 -6.23
N GLY A 176 -0.28 17.74 -7.36
CA GLY A 176 0.48 18.77 -8.11
C GLY A 176 -0.26 20.00 -8.66
N SER A 177 -1.31 20.48 -8.00
CA SER A 177 -2.09 21.67 -8.38
C SER A 177 -2.46 22.57 -7.20
N VAL A 178 -2.36 22.14 -5.94
CA VAL A 178 -2.68 22.99 -4.78
C VAL A 178 -1.45 23.11 -3.89
N ARG A 179 -0.82 24.29 -3.91
CA ARG A 179 0.27 24.67 -3.01
C ARG A 179 -0.34 25.40 -1.83
N SER A 180 -0.30 24.85 -0.62
CA SER A 180 -0.62 25.61 0.59
C SER A 180 0.68 26.12 1.20
N TYR A 181 0.78 27.43 1.37
CA TYR A 181 1.95 28.13 1.88
C TYR A 181 1.79 28.38 3.38
N GLU A 182 2.59 27.72 4.22
CA GLU A 182 2.48 27.86 5.67
C GLU A 182 3.78 28.23 6.38
N MET A 183 4.87 28.53 5.68
CA MET A 183 6.07 29.04 6.32
C MET A 183 6.61 30.18 5.47
N ALA A 184 7.14 31.20 6.13
CA ALA A 184 7.99 32.20 5.54
C ALA A 184 8.91 32.70 6.64
N CYS A 185 10.07 32.07 6.84
CA CYS A 185 11.07 32.55 7.81
C CYS A 185 11.50 33.98 7.44
N PHE A 186 11.66 34.90 8.39
CA PHE A 186 12.15 36.28 8.14
C PHE A 186 12.77 36.87 9.40
N TYR A 187 14.05 37.26 9.34
CA TYR A 187 14.75 38.06 10.37
C TYR A 187 14.55 39.58 10.15
N PHE A 188 14.19 40.36 11.18
CA PHE A 188 15.07 41.28 11.94
C PHE A 188 14.28 42.17 12.94
N PHE A 189 15.04 42.82 13.82
CA PHE A 189 14.72 43.69 14.96
C PHE A 189 13.48 44.61 14.83
N LEU A 190 12.76 44.70 15.96
CA LEU A 190 11.64 45.60 16.21
C LEU A 190 11.99 47.07 15.92
N CYS A 191 11.20 47.72 15.06
CA CYS A 191 10.33 48.84 15.43
C CYS A 191 9.48 49.34 14.24
N ASN A 192 8.19 49.58 14.50
CA ASN A 192 7.21 50.35 13.70
C ASN A 192 6.66 49.74 12.40
N MET A 193 5.78 48.73 12.51
CA MET A 193 5.06 48.23 11.33
C MET A 193 3.58 47.86 11.53
N PHE A 194 3.01 48.03 12.72
CA PHE A 194 1.62 47.60 12.91
C PHE A 194 0.58 48.65 12.50
N ASP A 195 0.98 49.93 12.30
CA ASP A 195 0.04 51.01 11.94
C ASP A 195 -0.13 51.25 10.43
N PHE A 196 0.77 50.76 9.56
CA PHE A 196 0.74 51.14 8.13
C PHE A 196 -0.05 50.18 7.22
N MET A 197 -0.23 48.92 7.62
CA MET A 197 -0.84 47.88 6.78
C MET A 197 -2.36 47.74 6.91
N CYS A 198 -3.00 48.40 7.88
CA CYS A 198 -4.47 48.39 8.02
C CYS A 198 -5.16 49.53 7.23
N GLY A 199 -4.43 50.58 6.83
CA GLY A 199 -5.01 51.75 6.14
C GLY A 199 -5.08 51.66 4.61
N SER A 200 -4.32 50.77 3.98
CA SER A 200 -4.08 50.82 2.52
C SER A 200 -4.95 49.85 1.70
N LEU A 201 -5.81 49.05 2.34
CA LEU A 201 -6.62 48.00 1.70
C LEU A 201 -8.13 48.25 1.74
N GLN A 202 -8.53 49.51 1.90
CA GLN A 202 -9.94 49.96 1.82
C GLN A 202 -10.25 50.82 0.59
N GLY A 203 -9.40 50.77 -0.43
CA GLY A 203 -9.61 51.45 -1.69
C GLY A 203 -9.20 50.61 -2.88
N PHE A 204 -9.94 49.53 -3.15
CA PHE A 204 -10.27 49.01 -4.47
C PHE A 204 -11.41 47.99 -4.36
#